data_AF-A0A662S574-F1
#
_entry.id   AF-A0A662S574-F1
#
_cell.length_a   1.000
_cell.length_b   1.000
_cell.length_c   1.000
_cell.angle_alpha   90.00
_cell.angle_beta   90.00
_cell.angle_gamma   90.00
#
_symmetry.space_group_name_H-M   'P 1'
#
loop_
_entity.id
_entity.type
_entity.pdbx_description
1 polymer ?
#
loop_
_entity_poly.entity_id
_entity_poly.type
_entity_poly.pdbx_seq_one_letter_code
_entity_poly.pdbx_strand_id
1 'polypeptide(L)'
;MNHRFSKDRDIRFDEMIEFTGMVDLEIAEEAILIVSDILSEIVAPGTFAVIDAFSETHLGMNFVRAVEKKPKEAYNVLLTVLRNEVFLELIEKVIRRELRSRYSIKAPQGILLKLKEGDNSAFMQMMSSIYDKLRTEKML
;
A
#
# COMPACT_ATOMS: atom_id res chain seq x y z
N MET A 1 -15.16 34.54 -11.46
CA MET A 1 -14.85 34.05 -10.11
C MET A 1 -14.79 32.53 -10.16
N ASN A 2 -13.58 32.00 -9.96
CA ASN A 2 -13.28 30.58 -9.94
C ASN A 2 -13.81 29.94 -8.66
N HIS A 3 -14.55 28.84 -8.78
CA HIS A 3 -14.45 27.67 -7.91
C HIS A 3 -15.13 26.49 -8.62
N ARG A 4 -14.36 25.77 -9.43
CA ARG A 4 -14.65 24.38 -9.76
C ARG A 4 -13.46 23.54 -9.30
N PHE A 5 -13.79 22.30 -8.91
CA PHE A 5 -12.90 21.22 -8.49
C PHE A 5 -12.52 21.18 -7.01
N SER A 6 -13.54 20.88 -6.19
CA SER A 6 -13.38 20.07 -4.99
C SER A 6 -14.55 19.10 -4.94
N LYS A 7 -14.34 17.89 -5.47
CA LYS A 7 -15.06 16.65 -5.16
C LYS A 7 -14.51 15.55 -6.08
N ASP A 8 -14.35 14.37 -5.51
CA ASP A 8 -14.13 13.09 -6.20
C ASP A 8 -12.70 12.82 -6.66
N ARG A 9 -11.84 12.48 -5.71
CA ARG A 9 -10.70 11.57 -5.94
C ARG A 9 -10.61 10.51 -4.83
N ASP A 10 -11.74 9.84 -4.60
CA ASP A 10 -11.75 8.47 -4.07
C ASP A 10 -11.88 7.54 -5.28
N ILE A 11 -10.82 7.45 -6.09
CA ILE A 11 -10.79 6.48 -7.19
C ILE A 11 -10.21 5.20 -6.60
N ARG A 12 -11.02 4.13 -6.57
CA ARG A 12 -10.55 2.80 -6.15
C ARG A 12 -9.50 2.32 -7.16
N PHE A 13 -8.47 1.59 -6.73
CA PHE A 13 -7.41 1.14 -7.64
C PHE A 13 -7.98 0.25 -8.77
N ASP A 14 -9.00 -0.55 -8.43
CA ASP A 14 -9.80 -1.33 -9.36
C ASP A 14 -10.55 -0.45 -10.40
N GLU A 15 -10.99 0.77 -10.04
CA GLU A 15 -11.63 1.73 -10.95
C GLU A 15 -10.61 2.48 -11.84
N MET A 16 -9.34 2.61 -11.41
CA MET A 16 -8.26 3.10 -12.29
C MET A 16 -7.95 2.10 -13.41
N ILE A 17 -8.03 0.80 -13.09
CA ILE A 17 -7.74 -0.32 -13.99
C ILE A 17 -8.85 -0.51 -15.04
N GLU A 18 -10.12 -0.39 -14.66
CA GLU A 18 -11.27 -0.62 -15.56
C GLU A 18 -11.32 0.34 -16.76
N PHE A 19 -10.54 1.43 -16.76
CA PHE A 19 -10.62 2.47 -17.79
C PHE A 19 -9.47 2.48 -18.81
N THR A 20 -8.35 1.76 -18.60
CA THR A 20 -7.09 2.05 -19.31
C THR A 20 -6.34 0.90 -20.01
N GLY A 21 -6.86 -0.33 -19.98
CA GLY A 21 -6.35 -1.45 -20.80
C GLY A 21 -5.31 -2.36 -20.11
N MET A 22 -4.93 -3.46 -20.79
CA MET A 22 -4.15 -4.57 -20.18
C MET A 22 -2.79 -4.16 -19.59
N VAL A 23 -2.12 -3.15 -20.16
CA VAL A 23 -0.81 -2.68 -19.67
C VAL A 23 -0.92 -2.02 -18.29
N ASP A 24 -1.99 -1.26 -18.05
CA ASP A 24 -2.20 -0.57 -16.78
C ASP A 24 -2.60 -1.57 -15.67
N LEU A 25 -3.31 -2.65 -16.00
CA LEU A 25 -3.56 -3.78 -15.09
C LEU A 25 -2.25 -4.46 -14.66
N GLU A 26 -1.35 -4.75 -15.61
CA GLU A 26 -0.07 -5.39 -15.31
C GLU A 26 0.81 -4.52 -14.41
N ILE A 27 0.87 -3.21 -14.65
CA ILE A 27 1.64 -2.27 -13.81
C ILE A 27 1.02 -2.16 -12.41
N ALA A 28 -0.31 -2.20 -12.31
CA ALA A 28 -1.01 -2.17 -11.03
C ALA A 28 -0.70 -3.40 -10.17
N GLU A 29 -0.73 -4.60 -10.77
CA GLU A 29 -0.36 -5.83 -10.08
C GLU A 29 1.13 -5.84 -9.71
N GLU A 30 2.01 -5.34 -10.58
CA GLU A 30 3.43 -5.21 -10.25
C GLU A 30 3.69 -4.25 -9.08
N ALA A 31 2.95 -3.13 -9.00
CA ALA A 31 3.04 -2.22 -7.87
C ALA A 31 2.64 -2.91 -6.55
N ILE A 32 1.62 -3.78 -6.58
CA ILE A 32 1.21 -4.58 -5.41
C ILE A 32 2.33 -5.54 -5.00
N LEU A 33 2.95 -6.23 -5.96
CA LEU A 33 4.08 -7.14 -5.70
C LEU A 33 5.26 -6.40 -5.08
N ILE A 34 5.63 -5.23 -5.60
CA ILE A 34 6.72 -4.41 -5.04
C ILE A 34 6.43 -4.02 -3.59
N VAL A 35 5.19 -3.63 -3.27
CA VAL A 35 4.84 -3.29 -1.88
C VAL A 35 4.90 -4.51 -0.97
N SER A 36 4.41 -5.66 -1.43
CA SER A 36 4.54 -6.91 -0.71
C SER A 36 6.01 -7.27 -0.45
N ASP A 37 6.88 -7.12 -1.45
CA ASP A 37 8.32 -7.39 -1.33
C ASP A 37 8.99 -6.43 -0.33
N ILE A 38 8.70 -5.13 -0.42
CA ILE A 38 9.21 -4.13 0.53
C ILE A 38 8.78 -4.49 1.96
N LEU A 39 7.51 -4.81 2.17
CA LEU A 39 7.02 -5.19 3.49
C LEU A 39 7.69 -6.48 3.97
N SER A 40 7.79 -7.50 3.11
CA SER A 40 8.43 -8.78 3.36
C SER A 40 9.89 -8.63 3.81
N GLU A 41 10.67 -7.78 3.13
CA GLU A 41 12.04 -7.50 3.53
C GLU A 41 12.13 -6.78 4.88
N ILE A 42 11.22 -5.85 5.17
CA ILE A 42 11.27 -5.02 6.38
C ILE A 42 10.88 -5.81 7.63
N VAL A 43 9.83 -6.65 7.56
CA VAL A 43 9.35 -7.43 8.71
C VAL A 43 9.94 -8.84 8.78
N ALA A 44 10.81 -9.16 7.82
CA ALA A 44 11.30 -10.49 7.47
C ALA A 44 10.26 -11.38 6.76
N PRO A 45 10.67 -12.18 5.75
CA PRO A 45 9.73 -12.92 4.89
C PRO A 45 8.81 -13.87 5.63
N GLY A 46 9.31 -14.57 6.65
CA GLY A 46 8.49 -15.49 7.45
C GLY A 46 7.39 -14.77 8.23
N THR A 47 7.68 -13.60 8.77
CA THR A 47 6.68 -12.77 9.48
C THR A 47 5.63 -12.24 8.49
N PHE A 48 6.07 -11.78 7.32
CA PHE A 48 5.13 -11.29 6.31
C PHE A 48 4.22 -12.39 5.78
N ALA A 49 4.74 -13.60 5.55
CA ALA A 49 3.93 -14.76 5.19
C ALA A 49 2.84 -15.06 6.24
N VAL A 50 3.15 -14.87 7.54
CA VAL A 50 2.14 -15.00 8.61
C VAL A 50 1.10 -13.88 8.54
N ILE A 51 1.51 -12.63 8.30
CA ILE A 51 0.60 -11.49 8.13
C ILE A 51 -0.34 -11.74 6.94
N ASP A 52 0.20 -12.23 5.83
CA ASP A 52 -0.55 -12.45 4.60
C ASP A 52 -1.54 -13.61 4.76
N ALA A 53 -1.08 -14.76 5.27
CA ALA A 53 -1.94 -15.91 5.55
C ALA A 53 -3.04 -15.58 6.58
N PHE A 54 -2.73 -14.76 7.59
CA PHE A 54 -3.72 -14.32 8.57
C PHE A 54 -4.78 -13.41 7.91
N SER A 55 -4.35 -12.50 7.02
CA SER A 55 -5.24 -11.65 6.22
C SER A 55 -6.14 -12.48 5.32
N GLU A 56 -5.59 -13.45 4.60
CA GLU A 56 -6.37 -14.33 3.72
C GLU A 56 -7.41 -15.11 4.51
N THR A 57 -7.01 -15.69 5.65
CA THR A 57 -7.89 -16.50 6.50
C THR A 57 -9.04 -15.68 7.10
N HIS A 58 -8.79 -14.43 7.53
CA HIS A 58 -9.77 -13.64 8.29
C HIS A 58 -10.51 -12.60 7.44
N LEU A 59 -9.90 -12.10 6.38
CA LEU A 59 -10.41 -11.00 5.56
C LEU A 59 -10.77 -11.44 4.14
N GLY A 60 -10.30 -12.63 3.71
CA GLY A 60 -10.58 -13.24 2.40
C GLY A 60 -9.69 -12.70 1.27
N MET A 61 -8.60 -12.01 1.59
CA MET A 61 -7.67 -11.43 0.61
C MET A 61 -6.28 -11.25 1.23
N ASN A 62 -5.25 -11.14 0.37
CA ASN A 62 -3.89 -10.82 0.81
C ASN A 62 -3.83 -9.48 1.54
N PHE A 63 -2.78 -9.28 2.33
CA PHE A 63 -2.61 -8.15 3.22
C PHE A 63 -2.63 -6.81 2.47
N VAL A 64 -1.95 -6.71 1.33
CA VAL A 64 -1.90 -5.46 0.55
C VAL A 64 -3.30 -5.05 0.06
N ARG A 65 -4.09 -6.00 -0.45
CA ARG A 65 -5.49 -5.77 -0.83
C ARG A 65 -6.37 -5.49 0.39
N ALA A 66 -6.07 -6.09 1.54
CA ALA A 66 -6.77 -5.79 2.78
C ALA A 66 -6.52 -4.34 3.23
N VAL A 67 -5.31 -3.80 3.08
CA VAL A 67 -5.01 -2.39 3.37
C VAL A 67 -5.83 -1.45 2.48
N GLU A 68 -6.02 -1.81 1.21
CA GLU A 68 -6.87 -1.06 0.28
C GLU A 68 -8.36 -1.12 0.68
N LYS A 69 -8.91 -2.32 0.91
CA LYS A 69 -10.36 -2.52 1.02
C LYS A 69 -10.91 -2.46 2.44
N LYS A 70 -10.09 -2.82 3.43
CA LYS A 70 -10.45 -2.99 4.85
C LYS A 70 -9.32 -2.47 5.75
N PRO A 71 -8.96 -1.17 5.67
CA PRO A 71 -7.75 -0.64 6.31
C PRO A 71 -7.71 -0.86 7.83
N LYS A 72 -8.84 -0.68 8.52
CA LYS A 72 -8.91 -0.85 9.97
C LYS A 72 -8.68 -2.31 10.38
N GLU A 73 -9.24 -3.24 9.63
CA GLU A 73 -9.06 -4.66 9.83
C GLU A 73 -7.62 -5.10 9.50
N ALA A 74 -7.04 -4.57 8.41
CA ALA A 74 -5.63 -4.81 8.08
C ALA A 74 -4.68 -4.31 9.19
N TYR A 75 -4.96 -3.15 9.78
CA TYR A 75 -4.23 -2.66 10.94
C TYR A 75 -4.33 -3.62 12.14
N ASN A 76 -5.51 -4.19 12.38
CA ASN A 76 -5.69 -5.18 13.45
C ASN A 76 -4.93 -6.48 13.17
N VAL A 77 -4.79 -6.90 11.91
CA VAL A 77 -3.92 -8.03 11.53
C VAL A 77 -2.47 -7.72 11.92
N LEU A 78 -1.96 -6.55 11.54
CA LEU A 78 -0.61 -6.11 11.91
C LEU A 78 -0.39 -6.14 13.42
N LEU A 79 -1.31 -5.56 14.20
CA LEU A 79 -1.22 -5.57 15.66
C LEU A 79 -1.32 -6.97 16.25
N THR A 80 -2.12 -7.85 15.66
CA THR A 80 -2.27 -9.23 16.16
C THR A 80 -0.99 -10.04 15.97
N VAL A 81 -0.35 -9.90 14.80
CA VAL A 81 0.86 -10.65 14.46
C VAL A 81 2.09 -10.05 15.17
N LEU A 82 2.24 -8.72 15.12
CA LEU A 82 3.43 -8.04 15.64
C LEU A 82 3.35 -7.70 17.12
N ARG A 83 2.12 -7.67 17.69
CA ARG A 83 1.83 -7.42 19.11
C ARG A 83 2.41 -6.13 19.69
N ASN A 84 2.83 -5.19 18.84
CA ASN A 84 3.52 -3.97 19.27
C ASN A 84 3.30 -2.82 18.28
N GLU A 85 2.57 -1.78 18.70
CA GLU A 85 2.32 -0.58 17.91
C GLU A 85 3.59 0.26 17.67
N VAL A 86 4.51 0.32 18.64
CA VAL A 86 5.80 1.03 18.48
C VAL A 86 6.62 0.41 17.34
N PHE A 87 6.50 -0.91 17.15
CA PHE A 87 7.17 -1.59 16.05
C PHE A 87 6.58 -1.17 14.69
N LEU A 88 5.28 -0.84 14.61
CA LEU A 88 4.67 -0.30 13.39
C LEU A 88 5.21 1.07 13.03
N GLU A 89 5.45 1.94 14.01
CA GLU A 89 6.09 3.24 13.77
C GLU A 89 7.51 3.09 13.22
N LEU A 90 8.24 2.07 13.69
CA LEU A 90 9.57 1.75 13.18
C LEU A 90 9.49 1.23 11.74
N ILE A 91 8.61 0.27 11.48
CA ILE A 91 8.36 -0.26 10.13
C ILE A 91 8.02 0.88 9.17
N GLU A 92 7.15 1.81 9.55
CA GLU A 92 6.79 2.96 8.71
C GLU A 92 8.01 3.83 8.36
N LYS A 93 8.90 4.10 9.32
CA LYS A 93 10.15 4.83 9.06
C LYS A 93 11.04 4.07 8.09
N VAL A 94 11.11 2.74 8.19
CA VAL A 94 11.91 1.90 7.29
C VAL A 94 11.29 1.86 5.89
N ILE A 95 9.97 1.68 5.74
CA ILE A 95 9.27 1.73 4.43
C ILE A 95 9.61 3.03 3.70
N ARG A 96 9.49 4.16 4.39
CA ARG A 96 9.78 5.48 3.81
C ARG A 96 11.25 5.63 3.42
N ARG A 97 12.16 5.02 4.18
CA ARG A 97 13.60 5.00 3.86
C ARG A 97 13.87 4.15 2.62
N GLU A 98 13.33 2.94 2.55
CA GLU A 98 13.52 2.01 1.43
C GLU A 98 12.94 2.56 0.12
N LEU A 99 11.74 3.14 0.17
CA LEU A 99 11.14 3.80 -0.99
C LEU A 99 11.99 4.95 -1.51
N ARG A 100 12.60 5.70 -0.60
CA ARG A 100 13.49 6.80 -0.96
C ARG A 100 14.83 6.30 -1.52
N SER A 101 15.43 5.28 -0.92
CA SER A 101 16.76 4.79 -1.30
C SER A 101 16.74 4.02 -2.62
N ARG A 102 15.75 3.14 -2.82
CA ARG A 102 15.70 2.25 -3.98
C ARG A 102 14.94 2.85 -5.16
N TYR A 103 13.83 3.54 -4.89
CA TYR A 103 12.91 3.99 -5.93
C TYR A 103 12.90 5.51 -6.13
N SER A 104 13.64 6.27 -5.31
CA SER A 104 13.59 7.74 -5.28
C SER A 104 12.19 8.30 -4.99
N ILE A 105 11.34 7.52 -4.31
CA ILE A 105 9.97 7.90 -3.96
C ILE A 105 9.94 8.53 -2.57
N LYS A 106 9.36 9.72 -2.47
CA LYS A 106 9.11 10.37 -1.17
C LYS A 106 7.73 9.97 -0.65
N ALA A 107 7.68 8.90 0.13
CA ALA A 107 6.43 8.39 0.65
C ALA A 107 5.83 9.27 1.78
N PRO A 108 4.48 9.37 1.86
CA PRO A 108 3.79 10.16 2.88
C PRO A 108 4.00 9.58 4.29
N GLN A 109 3.56 10.34 5.30
CA GLN A 109 3.50 9.86 6.68
C GLN A 109 2.16 9.17 6.95
N GLY A 110 2.15 8.27 7.93
CA GLY A 110 0.97 7.52 8.35
C GLY A 110 0.58 6.39 7.42
N ILE A 111 1.53 5.82 6.66
CA ILE A 111 1.27 4.70 5.72
C ILE A 111 0.60 3.53 6.45
N LEU A 112 1.09 3.21 7.65
CA LEU A 112 0.53 2.12 8.46
C LEU A 112 -0.33 2.67 9.60
N LEU A 113 0.07 3.79 10.21
CA LEU A 113 -0.59 4.27 11.42
C LEU A 113 -1.99 4.84 11.18
N LYS A 114 -2.28 5.41 10.00
CA LYS A 114 -3.63 5.91 9.66
C LYS A 114 -4.64 4.80 9.42
N LEU A 115 -4.17 3.59 9.14
CA LEU A 115 -5.04 2.44 8.93
C LEU A 115 -5.90 2.15 10.16
N LYS A 116 -5.42 2.45 11.37
CA LYS A 116 -6.19 2.31 12.62
C LYS A 116 -7.48 3.13 12.64
N GLU A 117 -7.51 4.23 11.90
CA GLU A 117 -8.64 5.13 11.74
C GLU A 117 -9.52 4.74 10.53
N GLY A 118 -9.13 3.70 9.79
CA GLY A 118 -9.75 3.33 8.52
C GLY A 118 -9.30 4.22 7.35
N ASP A 119 -8.26 5.05 7.51
CA ASP A 119 -7.72 5.92 6.47
C ASP A 119 -6.52 5.25 5.79
N ASN A 120 -6.67 4.85 4.52
CA ASN A 120 -5.61 4.29 3.68
C ASN A 120 -5.02 5.30 2.68
N SER A 121 -5.37 6.59 2.75
CA SER A 121 -4.96 7.59 1.76
C SER A 121 -3.44 7.69 1.60
N ALA A 122 -2.68 7.58 2.69
CA ALA A 122 -1.22 7.58 2.67
C ALA A 122 -0.67 6.33 1.96
N PHE A 123 -1.28 5.17 2.17
CA PHE A 123 -0.93 3.94 1.48
C PHE A 123 -1.25 4.04 -0.02
N MET A 124 -2.42 4.56 -0.39
CA MET A 124 -2.81 4.73 -1.80
C MET A 124 -1.91 5.74 -2.53
N GLN A 125 -1.50 6.82 -1.86
CA GLN A 125 -0.53 7.76 -2.42
C GLN A 125 0.85 7.12 -2.64
N MET A 126 1.29 6.26 -1.71
CA MET A 126 2.50 5.46 -1.88
C MET A 126 2.39 4.51 -3.08
N MET A 127 1.29 3.75 -3.17
CA MET A 127 0.99 2.85 -4.30
C MET A 127 0.99 3.60 -5.63
N SER A 128 0.31 4.75 -5.72
CA SER A 128 0.27 5.59 -6.92
C SER A 128 1.67 6.08 -7.31
N SER A 129 2.52 6.41 -6.34
CA SER A 129 3.90 6.85 -6.63
C SER A 129 4.76 5.73 -7.20
N ILE A 130 4.57 4.49 -6.73
CA ILE A 130 5.24 3.30 -7.26
C ILE A 130 4.73 3.01 -8.68
N TYR A 131 3.42 3.05 -8.86
CA TYR A 131 2.77 2.87 -10.15
C TYR A 131 3.28 3.86 -11.20
N ASP A 132 3.29 5.17 -10.90
CA ASP A 132 3.76 6.21 -11.82
C ASP A 132 5.23 6.04 -12.20
N LYS A 133 6.06 5.58 -11.23
CA LYS A 133 7.46 5.27 -11.44
C LYS A 133 7.64 4.09 -12.42
N LEU A 134 6.95 2.98 -12.18
CA LEU A 134 6.97 1.81 -13.06
C LEU A 134 6.45 2.12 -14.46
N ARG A 135 5.34 2.86 -14.55
CA ARG A 135 4.76 3.27 -15.82
C ARG A 135 5.75 4.09 -16.65
N THR A 136 6.44 5.04 -16.02
CA THR A 136 7.45 5.86 -16.69
C THR A 136 8.60 5.00 -17.20
N GLU A 137 9.06 4.02 -16.42
CA GLU A 137 10.15 3.12 -16.80
C GLU A 137 9.80 2.17 -17.93
N LYS A 138 8.55 1.69 -18.02
CA LYS A 138 8.08 0.80 -19.09
C LYS A 138 7.71 1.51 -20.40
N MET A 139 7.45 2.82 -20.36
CA MET A 139 7.12 3.62 -21.54
C MET A 139 8.35 4.24 -22.21
N LEU A 140 9.53 4.10 -21.61
CA LEU A 140 10.85 4.48 -22.15
C LEU A 140 11.54 3.28 -22.79
#